data_AF-A0A0L7L5D1-F1
#
_entry.id   AF-A0A0L7L5D1-F1
#
_cell.length_a   1.000
_cell.length_b   1.000
_cell.length_c   1.000
_cell.angle_alpha   90.00
_cell.angle_beta   90.00
_cell.angle_gamma   90.00
#
_symmetry.space_group_name_H-M   'P 1'
#
loop_
_entity.id
_entity.type
_entity.pdbx_description
1 polymer ?
#
loop_
_entity_poly.entity_id
_entity_poly.type
_entity_poly.pdbx_seq_one_letter_code
_entity_poly.pdbx_strand_id
1 'polypeptide(L)'
;MLQRRQDPFHWFYRPNDVFILDRGFRDALEELESVGYLAKVPISSATRGAQLSTGDANKSRMVTMCRWVVETINGRLKNQFKLLRNIANNLDTYLKKLK
;
A
#
# COMPACT_ATOMS: atom_id res chain seq x y z
N MET A 1 14.59 25.06 8.45
CA MET A 1 13.44 24.34 9.04
C MET A 1 12.63 23.76 7.91
N LEU A 2 12.66 22.43 7.73
CA LEU A 2 11.92 21.76 6.65
C LEU A 2 10.42 21.98 6.87
N GLN A 3 9.75 22.52 5.86
CA GLN A 3 8.31 22.71 5.82
C GLN A 3 7.67 21.33 5.97
N ARG A 4 7.02 21.04 7.11
CA ARG A 4 6.22 19.82 7.26
C ARG A 4 5.18 19.84 6.15
N ARG A 5 5.21 18.86 5.25
CA ARG A 5 4.11 18.63 4.32
C ARG A 5 2.81 18.50 5.14
N GLN A 6 1.74 19.12 4.65
CA GLN A 6 0.43 19.05 5.31
C GLN A 6 0.00 17.57 5.37
N ASP A 7 -0.35 17.09 6.55
CA ASP A 7 -0.81 15.72 6.76
C ASP A 7 -2.25 15.57 6.25
N PRO A 8 -2.51 14.85 5.15
CA PRO A 8 -3.83 14.78 4.55
C PRO A 8 -4.82 13.93 5.37
N PHE A 9 -4.34 13.15 6.33
CA PHE A 9 -5.17 12.22 7.10
C PHE A 9 -5.23 12.51 8.60
N HIS A 10 -4.80 13.71 9.00
CA HIS A 10 -4.72 14.16 10.41
C HIS A 10 -6.05 14.06 11.19
N TRP A 11 -7.18 14.00 10.48
CA TRP A 11 -8.52 13.94 11.07
C TRP A 11 -8.89 12.53 11.54
N PHE A 12 -8.19 11.50 11.06
CA PHE A 12 -8.45 10.10 11.38
C PHE A 12 -7.24 9.42 12.03
N TYR A 13 -6.06 9.58 11.45
CA TYR A 13 -4.84 8.92 11.93
C TYR A 13 -4.04 9.83 12.85
N ARG A 14 -3.18 9.19 13.64
CA ARG A 14 -2.25 9.83 14.56
C ARG A 14 -0.80 9.53 14.14
N PRO A 15 0.16 10.39 14.52
CA PRO A 15 1.57 10.08 14.34
C PRO A 15 1.92 8.70 14.92
N ASN A 16 2.76 7.96 14.20
CA ASN A 16 3.16 6.57 14.44
C ASN A 16 2.10 5.50 14.12
N ASP A 17 0.92 5.85 13.60
CA ASP A 17 0.01 4.85 13.05
C ASP A 17 0.67 4.09 11.89
N VAL A 18 0.36 2.79 11.80
CA VAL A 18 0.98 1.87 10.85
C VAL A 18 0.12 1.72 9.61
N PHE A 19 0.67 2.13 8.47
CA PHE A 19 0.07 1.92 7.16
C PHE A 19 0.59 0.61 6.57
N ILE A 20 -0.32 -0.35 6.37
CA ILE A 20 -0.02 -1.61 5.67
C ILE A 20 -0.52 -1.47 4.23
N LEU A 21 0.41 -1.33 3.31
CA LEU A 21 0.15 -0.94 1.93
C LEU A 21 0.44 -2.07 0.95
N ASP A 22 -0.26 -2.05 -0.19
CA ASP A 22 0.13 -2.87 -1.33
C ASP A 22 1.45 -2.39 -1.94
N ARG A 23 2.17 -3.28 -2.64
CA ARG A 23 3.45 -2.95 -3.28
C ARG A 23 3.31 -1.81 -4.29
N GLY A 24 2.15 -1.67 -4.94
CA GLY A 24 1.89 -0.59 -5.89
C GLY A 24 1.97 0.83 -5.29
N PHE A 25 1.98 0.97 -3.97
CA PHE A 25 2.05 2.25 -3.27
C PHE A 25 3.46 2.60 -2.77
N ARG A 26 4.51 1.95 -3.30
CA ARG A 26 5.89 2.21 -2.89
C ARG A 26 6.26 3.69 -2.98
N ASP A 27 5.79 4.38 -4.01
CA ASP A 27 6.12 5.79 -4.23
C ASP A 27 5.48 6.74 -3.21
N ALA A 28 4.49 6.27 -2.44
CA ALA A 28 3.83 7.03 -1.38
C ALA A 28 4.49 6.85 0.01
N LEU A 29 5.48 5.94 0.15
CA LEU A 29 6.15 5.67 1.43
C LEU A 29 6.79 6.93 2.01
N GLU A 30 7.57 7.63 1.19
CA GLU A 30 8.32 8.83 1.62
C GLU A 30 7.37 9.93 2.10
N GLU A 31 6.24 10.12 1.41
CA GLU A 31 5.24 11.12 1.78
C GLU A 31 4.61 10.80 3.14
N LEU A 32 4.20 9.55 3.35
CA LEU A 32 3.61 9.09 4.61
C LEU A 32 4.60 9.18 5.78
N GLU A 33 5.85 8.78 5.56
CA GLU A 33 6.90 8.85 6.58
C GLU A 33 7.28 10.30 6.90
N SER A 34 7.26 11.20 5.90
CA SER A 34 7.57 12.63 6.09
C SER A 34 6.60 13.37 7.02
N VAL A 35 5.37 12.86 7.16
CA VAL A 35 4.34 13.41 8.06
C VAL A 35 4.24 12.65 9.39
N GLY A 36 5.06 11.61 9.59
CA GLY A 36 5.20 10.89 10.86
C GLY A 36 4.45 9.57 10.97
N TYR A 37 3.99 8.99 9.86
CA TYR A 37 3.39 7.64 9.86
C TYR A 37 4.44 6.55 9.65
N LEU A 38 4.08 5.31 10.02
CA LEU A 38 4.92 4.13 9.76
C LEU A 38 4.38 3.37 8.56
N ALA A 39 4.97 3.57 7.39
CA ALA A 39 4.51 2.91 6.18
C ALA A 39 5.24 1.56 5.94
N LYS A 40 4.47 0.51 5.61
CA LYS A 40 4.97 -0.85 5.38
C LYS A 40 4.43 -1.41 4.08
N VAL A 41 5.33 -1.89 3.22
CA VAL A 41 5.02 -2.60 1.97
C VAL A 41 5.73 -3.95 1.93
N PRO A 42 5.22 -4.93 1.15
CA PRO A 42 5.95 -6.17 0.91
C PRO A 42 7.31 -5.90 0.26
N ILE A 43 8.38 -6.37 0.91
CA ILE A 43 9.75 -6.23 0.41
C ILE A 43 9.90 -7.05 -0.87
N SER A 44 10.49 -6.45 -1.89
CA SER A 44 10.99 -7.14 -3.09
C SER A 44 12.50 -7.10 -3.08
N SER A 45 13.15 -8.11 -3.64
CA SER A 45 14.59 -8.05 -3.87
C SER A 45 14.91 -6.84 -4.77
N ALA A 46 15.97 -6.10 -4.44
CA ALA A 46 16.44 -4.97 -5.26
C ALA A 46 16.93 -5.46 -6.63
N THR A 47 17.52 -6.65 -6.67
CA THR A 47 17.94 -7.34 -7.88
C THR A 47 16.92 -8.42 -8.24
N ARG A 48 16.50 -8.46 -9.51
CA ARG A 48 15.61 -9.50 -10.01
C ARG A 48 16.28 -10.87 -9.84
N GLY A 49 15.67 -11.77 -9.09
CA GLY A 49 16.17 -13.13 -8.84
C GLY A 49 17.07 -13.30 -7.61
N ALA A 50 17.40 -12.23 -6.88
CA ALA A 50 18.12 -12.37 -5.61
C ALA A 50 17.18 -12.83 -4.48
N GLN A 51 17.65 -13.78 -3.67
CA GLN A 51 16.90 -14.27 -2.51
C GLN A 51 16.91 -13.21 -1.39
N LEU A 52 15.77 -13.04 -0.72
CA LEU A 52 15.68 -12.20 0.48
C LEU A 52 16.41 -12.86 1.65
N SER A 53 16.97 -12.04 2.54
CA SER A 53 17.41 -12.52 3.84
C SER A 53 16.21 -13.12 4.61
N THR A 54 16.45 -14.05 5.53
CA THR A 54 15.37 -14.63 6.36
C THR A 54 14.59 -13.54 7.10
N GLY A 55 15.28 -12.50 7.60
CA GLY A 55 14.65 -11.37 8.28
C GLY A 55 13.72 -10.57 7.36
N ASP A 56 14.17 -10.24 6.15
CA ASP A 56 13.36 -9.48 5.20
C ASP A 56 12.22 -10.31 4.61
N ALA A 57 12.45 -11.60 4.37
CA ALA A 57 11.41 -12.54 3.98
C ALA A 57 10.31 -12.60 5.05
N ASN A 58 10.67 -12.68 6.33
CA ASN A 58 9.71 -12.71 7.44
C ASN A 58 8.92 -11.40 7.54
N LYS A 59 9.59 -10.24 7.43
CA LYS A 59 8.92 -8.92 7.40
C LYS A 59 7.94 -8.82 6.23
N SER A 60 8.36 -9.24 5.03
CA SER A 60 7.51 -9.25 3.84
C SER A 60 6.29 -10.15 4.01
N ARG A 61 6.48 -11.33 4.61
CA ARG A 61 5.41 -12.30 4.89
C ARG A 61 4.41 -11.76 5.91
N MET A 62 4.90 -11.09 6.97
CA MET A 62 4.06 -10.43 7.97
C MET A 62 3.14 -9.37 7.34
N VAL A 63 3.71 -8.45 6.54
CA VAL A 63 2.92 -7.43 5.82
C VAL A 63 1.87 -8.07 4.91
N THR A 64 2.25 -9.14 4.20
CA THR A 64 1.35 -9.87 3.30
C THR A 64 0.18 -10.53 4.05
N MET A 65 0.44 -11.16 5.20
CA MET A 65 -0.61 -11.77 6.01
C MET A 65 -1.64 -10.75 6.52
N CYS A 66 -1.19 -9.60 7.03
CA CYS A 66 -2.10 -8.54 7.48
C CYS A 66 -2.97 -8.01 6.32
N ARG A 67 -2.39 -7.84 5.14
CA ARG A 67 -3.09 -7.37 3.95
C ARG A 67 -4.16 -8.37 3.47
N TRP A 68 -3.92 -9.67 3.64
CA TRP A 68 -4.82 -10.75 3.18
C TRP A 68 -6.21 -10.69 3.81
N VAL A 69 -6.30 -10.24 5.07
CA VAL A 69 -7.59 -10.02 5.76
C VAL A 69 -8.41 -8.98 5.02
N VAL A 70 -7.80 -7.83 4.71
CA VAL A 70 -8.45 -6.72 3.98
C VAL A 70 -8.85 -7.16 2.57
N GLU A 71 -7.96 -7.87 1.88
CA GLU A 71 -8.25 -8.41 0.54
C GLU A 71 -9.41 -9.41 0.53
N THR A 72 -9.49 -10.27 1.55
CA THR A 72 -10.57 -11.26 1.66
C THR A 72 -11.93 -10.56 1.78
N ILE A 73 -12.02 -9.52 2.61
CA ILE A 73 -13.24 -8.72 2.73
C ILE A 73 -13.52 -7.95 1.43
N ASN A 74 -12.52 -7.32 0.83
CA ASN A 74 -12.67 -6.65 -0.46
C ASN A 74 -13.14 -7.60 -1.57
N GLY A 75 -12.64 -8.83 -1.60
CA GLY A 75 -13.07 -9.87 -2.53
C GLY A 75 -14.53 -10.25 -2.32
N ARG A 76 -14.96 -10.43 -1.06
CA ARG A 76 -16.38 -10.67 -0.73
C ARG A 76 -17.25 -9.50 -1.19
N LEU A 77 -16.86 -8.26 -0.91
CA LEU A 77 -17.60 -7.07 -1.34
C LEU A 77 -17.72 -7.01 -2.87
N LYS A 78 -16.62 -7.22 -3.61
CA LYS A 78 -16.64 -7.23 -5.08
C LYS A 78 -17.50 -8.36 -5.65
N ASN A 79 -17.55 -9.52 -4.99
CA ASN A 79 -18.39 -10.64 -5.41
C ASN A 79 -19.88 -10.37 -5.19
N GLN A 80 -20.24 -9.76 -4.05
CA GLN A 80 -21.62 -9.43 -3.72
C GLN A 80 -22.14 -8.25 -4.56
N PHE A 81 -21.32 -7.21 -4.75
CA PHE A 81 -21.73 -5.97 -5.41
C PHE A 81 -21.10 -5.85 -6.79
N LYS A 82 -21.87 -6.17 -7.84
CA LYS A 82 -21.38 -6.16 -9.23
C LYS A 82 -20.77 -4.80 -9.65
N LEU A 83 -21.32 -3.71 -9.12
CA LEU A 83 -20.85 -2.33 -9.35
C LEU A 83 -19.37 -2.15 -8.98
N LEU A 84 -18.90 -2.79 -7.90
CA LEU A 84 -17.53 -2.64 -7.39
C LEU A 84 -16.49 -3.46 -8.19
N ARG A 85 -16.93 -4.30 -9.14
CA ARG A 85 -16.01 -5.07 -10.00
C ARG A 85 -15.41 -4.25 -11.13
N ASN A 86 -16.15 -3.25 -11.62
CA ASN A 86 -15.79 -2.48 -12.82
C ASN A 86 -15.07 -1.17 -12.51
N ILE A 87 -14.90 -0.82 -11.23
CA ILE A 87 -14.08 0.33 -10.83
C ILE A 87 -12.63 -0.12 -10.96
N ALA A 88 -11.98 0.20 -12.09
CA ALA A 88 -10.58 -0.14 -12.28
C ALA A 88 -9.74 0.49 -11.17
N ASN A 89 -8.89 -0.33 -10.55
CA ASN A 89 -8.14 0.03 -9.35
C ASN A 89 -7.07 1.11 -9.58
N ASN A 90 -6.98 1.76 -10.75
CA ASN A 90 -6.11 2.92 -10.98
C ASN A 90 -6.60 3.70 -12.21
N LEU A 91 -6.85 5.00 -12.05
CA LEU A 91 -7.10 5.94 -13.16
C LEU A 91 -5.98 5.87 -14.23
N ASP A 92 -4.77 5.50 -13.83
CA ASP A 92 -3.60 5.29 -14.69
C ASP A 92 -3.83 4.22 -15.79
N THR A 93 -4.66 3.20 -15.53
CA THR A 93 -5.01 2.19 -16.54
C THR A 93 -5.99 2.72 -17.59
N TYR A 94 -6.85 3.68 -17.22
CA TYR A 94 -7.76 4.33 -18.15
C TYR A 94 -7.05 5.40 -19.00
N LEU A 95 -6.11 6.16 -18.42
CA LEU A 95 -5.37 7.19 -19.15
C LEU A 95 -4.42 6.61 -20.21
N LYS A 96 -3.95 5.37 -20.03
CA LYS A 96 -3.15 4.64 -21.04
C LYS A 96 -3.95 4.16 -22.25
N LYS A 97 -5.29 4.12 -22.17
CA LYS A 97 -6.17 3.72 -23.30
C LYS A 97 -6.64 4.90 -24.17
N LEU A 98 -6.33 6.13 -23.78
CA LEU A 98 -6.69 7.37 -24.50
C LEU A 98 -5.52 7.96 -25.31
N LYS A 99 -4.43 7.20 -25.48
CA LYS A 99 -3.33 7.48 -26.40
C LYS A 99 -3.23 6.33 -27.40
#